data_AF-A0AAV6I3X1-F1
#
_entry.id   AF-A0AAV6I3X1-F1
#
_cell.length_a   1.000
_cell.length_b   1.000
_cell.length_c   1.000
_cell.angle_alpha   90.00
_cell.angle_beta   90.00
_cell.angle_gamma   90.00
#
_symmetry.space_group_name_H-M   'P 1'
#
loop_
_entity.id
_entity.type
_entity.pdbx_description
1 polymer ?
#
loop_
_entity_poly.entity_id
_entity_poly.type
_entity_poly.pdbx_seq_one_letter_code
_entity_poly.pdbx_strand_id
1 'polypeptide(L)'
;MTVILFEGWMLGFKPLPVEVVTPVDPQLEIVNQNLEAYYDAWDKFIKAWIVIKIKDPNCVYQWRLQAEIAMRADGKPGMSDEEVMDFVSRYLPAYKAYLPALYSEGPNGSDPERLLVIEIDEGRNPIP
;
A
#
# COMPACT_ATOMS: atom_id res chain seq x y z
N MET A 1 -24.99 1.13 -16.20
CA MET A 1 -23.59 0.72 -16.07
C MET A 1 -23.33 0.47 -14.60
N THR A 2 -22.71 -0.66 -14.24
CA THR A 2 -22.42 -1.01 -12.84
C THR A 2 -20.91 -0.96 -12.65
N VAL A 3 -20.47 -0.32 -11.58
CA VAL A 3 -19.05 -0.22 -11.18
C VAL A 3 -18.92 -0.84 -9.79
N ILE A 4 -17.87 -1.64 -9.61
CA ILE A 4 -17.47 -2.16 -8.30
C ILE A 4 -16.15 -1.48 -7.97
N LEU A 5 -16.10 -0.78 -6.85
CA LEU A 5 -14.86 -0.29 -6.29
C LEU A 5 -14.30 -1.37 -5.36
N PHE A 6 -13.10 -1.84 -5.67
CA PHE A 6 -12.34 -2.75 -4.83
C PHE A 6 -11.03 -2.08 -4.46
N GLU A 7 -10.80 -1.91 -3.16
CA GLU A 7 -9.68 -1.14 -2.62
C GLU A 7 -8.89 -1.94 -1.58
N GLY A 8 -7.63 -1.56 -1.41
CA GLY A 8 -6.74 -2.12 -0.41
C GLY A 8 -5.33 -1.58 -0.55
N TRP A 9 -4.63 -1.44 0.58
CA TRP A 9 -3.31 -0.80 0.67
C TRP A 9 -2.19 -1.57 -0.07
N MET A 10 -2.39 -2.87 -0.30
CA MET A 10 -1.43 -3.77 -0.96
C MET A 10 -1.91 -4.27 -2.33
N LEU A 11 -3.08 -3.83 -2.82
CA LEU A 11 -3.60 -4.31 -4.10
C LEU A 11 -2.63 -3.92 -5.23
N GLY A 12 -2.37 -4.89 -6.12
CA GLY A 12 -1.42 -4.70 -7.20
C GLY A 12 0.05 -4.98 -6.85
N PHE A 13 0.40 -5.23 -5.58
CA PHE A 13 1.73 -5.73 -5.26
C PHE A 13 1.95 -7.09 -5.94
N LYS A 14 3.18 -7.31 -6.42
CA LYS A 14 3.57 -8.55 -7.08
C LYS A 14 4.57 -9.30 -6.20
N PRO A 15 4.53 -10.64 -6.18
CA PRO A 15 5.61 -11.41 -5.57
C PRO A 15 6.93 -11.07 -6.28
N LEU A 16 7.99 -10.90 -5.49
CA LEU A 16 9.34 -10.58 -5.96
C LEU A 16 10.30 -11.74 -5.68
N PRO A 17 11.49 -11.78 -6.29
CA PRO A 17 12.52 -12.75 -5.91
C PRO A 17 12.83 -12.67 -4.40
N VAL A 18 13.01 -13.83 -3.75
CA VAL A 18 13.21 -13.92 -2.30
C VAL A 18 14.46 -13.15 -1.86
N GLU A 19 15.47 -13.09 -2.72
CA GLU A 19 16.73 -12.38 -2.52
C GLU A 19 16.55 -10.85 -2.49
N VAL A 20 15.41 -10.34 -2.99
CA VAL A 20 15.06 -8.91 -2.96
C VAL A 20 14.30 -8.55 -1.69
N VAL A 21 13.39 -9.43 -1.21
CA VAL A 21 12.52 -9.12 -0.08
C VAL A 21 13.13 -9.46 1.28
N THR A 22 13.92 -10.54 1.38
CA THR A 22 14.50 -10.97 2.66
C THR A 22 15.52 -10.00 3.25
N PRO A 23 16.33 -9.25 2.46
CA PRO A 23 17.18 -8.20 3.04
C PRO A 23 16.40 -6.98 3.55
N VAL A 24 15.15 -6.78 3.11
CA VAL A 24 14.28 -5.70 3.62
C VAL A 24 13.72 -6.08 4.99
N ASP A 25 13.14 -7.27 5.10
CA ASP A 25 12.74 -7.91 6.35
C ASP A 25 12.58 -9.42 6.10
N PRO A 26 13.27 -10.31 6.86
CA PRO A 26 13.16 -11.76 6.68
C PRO A 26 11.72 -12.29 6.76
N GLN A 27 10.84 -11.64 7.52
CA GLN A 27 9.42 -12.04 7.63
C GLN A 27 8.65 -11.85 6.32
N LEU A 28 9.16 -11.04 5.38
CA LEU A 28 8.53 -10.85 4.08
C LEU A 28 8.61 -12.09 3.20
N GLU A 29 9.47 -13.08 3.48
CA GLU A 29 9.49 -14.32 2.70
C GLU A 29 8.11 -14.99 2.66
N ILE A 30 7.47 -15.13 3.83
CA ILE A 30 6.12 -15.72 3.95
C ILE A 30 5.06 -14.80 3.32
N VAL A 31 5.17 -13.49 3.53
CA VAL A 31 4.24 -12.51 2.93
C VAL A 31 4.31 -12.56 1.41
N ASN A 32 5.52 -12.68 0.86
CA ASN A 32 5.79 -12.76 -0.57
C ASN A 32 5.22 -14.02 -1.19
N GLN A 33 5.37 -15.18 -0.53
CA GLN A 33 4.73 -16.44 -0.96
C GLN A 33 3.20 -16.32 -0.96
N ASN A 34 2.62 -15.72 0.08
CA ASN A 34 1.17 -15.51 0.15
C ASN A 34 0.65 -14.59 -0.95
N LEU A 35 1.48 -13.64 -1.41
CA LEU A 35 1.12 -12.69 -2.45
C LEU A 35 0.93 -13.35 -3.82
N GLU A 36 1.54 -14.51 -4.08
CA GLU A 36 1.35 -15.26 -5.33
C GLU A 36 -0.12 -15.59 -5.61
N ALA A 37 -0.90 -15.87 -4.56
CA ALA A 37 -2.32 -16.21 -4.70
C ALA A 37 -3.21 -15.02 -5.08
N TYR A 38 -2.76 -13.78 -4.89
CA TYR A 38 -3.59 -12.58 -5.08
C TYR A 38 -3.96 -12.34 -6.54
N TYR A 39 -3.10 -12.74 -7.47
CA TYR A 39 -3.39 -12.60 -8.89
C TYR A 39 -4.65 -13.36 -9.28
N ASP A 40 -4.71 -14.64 -8.90
CA ASP A 40 -5.81 -15.53 -9.23
C ASP A 40 -7.06 -15.28 -8.40
N ALA A 41 -6.89 -14.80 -7.17
CA ALA A 41 -8.01 -14.44 -6.30
C ALA A 41 -8.67 -13.12 -6.74
N TRP A 42 -7.89 -12.13 -7.14
CA TRP A 42 -8.36 -10.74 -7.28
C TRP A 42 -7.85 -10.04 -8.53
N ASP A 43 -6.54 -9.91 -8.72
CA ASP A 43 -5.99 -8.92 -9.67
C ASP A 43 -6.45 -9.16 -11.12
N LYS A 44 -6.57 -10.42 -11.55
CA LYS A 44 -7.03 -10.76 -12.91
C LYS A 44 -8.45 -10.32 -13.24
N PHE A 45 -9.27 -10.00 -12.23
CA PHE A 45 -10.64 -9.53 -12.41
C PHE A 45 -10.74 -8.00 -12.46
N ILE A 46 -9.66 -7.28 -12.13
CA ILE A 46 -9.64 -5.83 -12.07
C ILE A 46 -9.43 -5.27 -13.48
N LYS A 47 -10.38 -4.44 -13.92
CA LYS A 47 -10.43 -3.92 -15.31
C LYS A 47 -9.75 -2.56 -15.49
N ALA A 48 -9.59 -1.81 -14.41
CA ALA A 48 -8.97 -0.50 -14.39
C ALA A 48 -8.42 -0.26 -12.99
N TRP A 49 -7.29 0.44 -12.92
CA TRP A 49 -6.55 0.66 -11.69
C TRP A 49 -6.37 2.15 -11.43
N ILE A 50 -6.47 2.52 -10.15
CA ILE A 50 -6.07 3.84 -9.66
C ILE A 50 -5.01 3.59 -8.58
N VAL A 51 -3.79 4.08 -8.82
CA VAL A 51 -2.68 3.97 -7.88
C VAL A 51 -2.39 5.35 -7.29
N ILE A 52 -2.49 5.47 -5.97
CA ILE A 52 -2.06 6.66 -5.24
C ILE A 52 -0.59 6.47 -4.88
N LYS A 53 0.27 7.23 -5.54
CA LYS A 53 1.72 7.16 -5.37
C LYS A 53 2.18 8.20 -4.35
N ILE A 54 2.92 7.75 -3.35
CA ILE A 54 3.51 8.61 -2.31
C ILE A 54 5.02 8.72 -2.52
N LYS A 55 5.59 9.90 -2.24
CA LYS A 55 7.03 10.15 -2.38
C LYS A 55 7.87 9.42 -1.33
N ASP A 56 7.48 9.55 -0.06
CA ASP A 56 8.13 8.88 1.06
C ASP A 56 7.10 8.08 1.86
N PRO A 57 7.19 6.73 1.90
CA PRO A 57 6.34 5.90 2.74
C PRO A 57 6.33 6.24 4.23
N ASN A 58 7.33 6.95 4.75
CA ASN A 58 7.35 7.39 6.14
C ASN A 58 6.20 8.37 6.47
N CYS A 59 5.62 9.06 5.49
CA CYS A 59 4.46 9.93 5.72
C CYS A 59 3.22 9.15 6.22
N VAL A 60 3.16 7.83 5.99
CA VAL A 60 2.08 6.96 6.47
C VAL A 60 1.98 6.97 7.99
N TYR A 61 3.11 7.07 8.71
CA TYR A 61 3.11 7.20 10.17
C TYR A 61 2.37 8.46 10.61
N GLN A 62 2.73 9.61 10.01
CA GLN A 62 2.10 10.90 10.32
C GLN A 62 0.60 10.88 10.01
N TRP A 63 0.21 10.30 8.88
CA TRP A 63 -1.20 10.17 8.52
C TRP A 63 -1.97 9.27 9.47
N ARG A 64 -1.39 8.15 9.91
CA ARG A 64 -2.05 7.28 10.90
C ARG A 64 -2.17 7.98 12.25
N LEU A 65 -1.12 8.67 12.68
CA LEU A 65 -1.12 9.44 13.92
C LEU A 65 -2.22 10.52 13.91
N GLN A 66 -2.33 11.28 12.81
CA GLN A 66 -3.40 12.28 12.64
C GLN A 66 -4.80 11.66 12.73
N ALA A 67 -5.01 10.48 12.13
CA ALA A 67 -6.29 9.78 12.20
C ALA A 67 -6.63 9.35 13.64
N GLU A 68 -5.66 8.82 14.38
CA GLU A 68 -5.86 8.41 15.79
C GLU A 68 -6.07 9.60 16.72
N ILE A 69 -5.38 10.72 16.51
CA ILE A 69 -5.63 11.98 17.24
C ILE A 69 -7.06 12.45 16.99
N ALA A 70 -7.52 12.45 15.74
CA ALA A 70 -8.88 12.84 15.39
C ALA A 70 -9.92 11.92 16.06
N MET A 71 -9.69 10.59 16.04
CA MET A 71 -10.57 9.63 16.72
C MET A 71 -10.63 9.85 18.24
N ARG A 72 -9.47 10.09 18.88
CA ARG A 72 -9.39 10.42 20.32
C ARG A 72 -10.12 11.72 20.66
N ALA A 73 -9.97 12.75 19.81
CA ALA A 73 -10.66 14.03 19.98
C ALA A 73 -12.19 13.90 19.86
N ASP A 74 -12.67 12.97 19.03
CA ASP A 74 -14.09 12.60 18.91
C ASP A 74 -14.59 11.72 20.07
N GLY A 75 -13.76 11.47 21.10
CA GLY A 75 -14.10 10.66 22.28
C GLY A 75 -14.14 9.15 22.02
N LYS A 76 -13.58 8.69 20.89
CA LYS A 76 -13.45 7.25 20.59
C LYS A 76 -12.15 6.71 21.20
N PRO A 77 -12.10 5.41 21.55
CA PRO A 77 -10.82 4.78 21.87
C PRO A 77 -9.90 4.86 20.66
N GLY A 78 -8.62 5.10 20.92
CA GLY A 78 -7.59 5.19 19.89
C GLY A 78 -6.24 4.78 20.47
N MET A 79 -5.30 4.49 19.57
CA MET A 79 -3.95 4.08 19.93
C MET A 79 -3.15 5.25 20.52
N SER A 80 -2.22 4.93 21.42
CA SER A 80 -1.15 5.85 21.81
C SER A 80 -0.21 6.08 20.63
N ASP A 81 0.62 7.11 20.72
CA ASP A 81 1.55 7.45 19.65
C ASP A 81 2.60 6.32 19.45
N GLU A 82 3.00 5.65 20.54
CA GLU A 82 3.86 4.45 20.51
C GLU A 82 3.17 3.25 19.87
N GLU A 83 1.89 3.02 20.20
CA GLU A 83 1.09 1.95 19.58
C GLU A 83 0.89 2.20 18.08
N VAL A 84 0.71 3.46 17.66
CA VAL A 84 0.68 3.84 16.25
C VAL A 84 2.01 3.53 15.57
N MET A 85 3.13 3.85 16.21
CA MET A 85 4.46 3.57 15.66
C MET A 85 4.67 2.07 15.47
N ASP A 86 4.37 1.27 16.49
CA ASP A 86 4.46 -0.19 16.43
C ASP A 86 3.55 -0.74 15.33
N PHE A 87 2.30 -0.29 15.26
CA PHE A 87 1.35 -0.69 14.24
C PHE A 87 1.87 -0.41 12.82
N VAL A 88 2.29 0.83 12.54
CA VAL A 88 2.76 1.23 11.20
C VAL A 88 4.05 0.52 10.82
N SER A 89 4.93 0.26 11.80
CA SER A 89 6.21 -0.42 11.57
C SER A 89 6.06 -1.79 10.91
N ARG A 90 4.94 -2.48 11.14
CA ARG A 90 4.63 -3.79 10.56
C ARG A 90 4.34 -3.76 9.05
N TYR A 91 3.98 -2.59 8.51
CA TYR A 91 3.62 -2.41 7.10
C TYR A 91 4.74 -1.76 6.28
N LEU A 92 5.61 -0.96 6.93
CA LEU A 92 6.70 -0.26 6.25
C LEU A 92 7.66 -1.19 5.48
N PRO A 93 8.03 -2.39 5.95
CA PRO A 93 8.85 -3.32 5.18
C PRO A 93 8.20 -3.70 3.84
N ALA A 94 6.89 -3.96 3.84
CA ALA A 94 6.15 -4.27 2.62
C ALA A 94 6.18 -3.08 1.65
N TYR A 95 5.98 -1.85 2.14
CA TYR A 95 6.10 -0.66 1.28
C TYR A 95 7.50 -0.50 0.69
N LYS A 96 8.56 -0.71 1.48
CA LYS A 96 9.95 -0.65 1.02
C LYS A 96 10.24 -1.71 -0.06
N ALA A 97 9.67 -2.90 0.07
CA ALA A 97 9.88 -3.99 -0.87
C ALA A 97 9.07 -3.84 -2.17
N TYR A 98 7.76 -3.55 -2.06
CA TYR A 98 6.82 -3.73 -3.18
C TYR A 98 6.44 -2.43 -3.92
N LEU A 99 6.50 -1.26 -3.27
CA LEU A 99 6.17 0.00 -3.94
C LEU A 99 7.07 0.31 -5.14
N PRO A 100 8.40 0.05 -5.12
CA PRO A 100 9.25 0.31 -6.28
C PRO A 100 8.72 -0.35 -7.55
N ALA A 101 8.43 -1.66 -7.49
CA ALA A 101 7.89 -2.42 -8.62
C ALA A 101 6.47 -1.96 -9.01
N LEU A 102 5.59 -1.72 -8.02
CA LEU A 102 4.25 -1.20 -8.29
C LEU A 102 4.29 0.13 -9.04
N TYR A 103 5.20 1.04 -8.66
CA TYR A 103 5.30 2.36 -9.28
C TYR A 103 6.01 2.35 -10.64
N SER A 104 6.96 1.44 -10.85
CA SER A 104 7.67 1.34 -12.14
C SER A 104 6.92 0.53 -13.19
N GLU A 105 6.18 -0.50 -12.78
CA GLU A 105 5.55 -1.46 -13.69
C GLU A 105 4.02 -1.45 -13.65
N GLY A 106 3.42 -0.81 -12.65
CA GLY A 106 1.99 -0.88 -12.39
C GLY A 106 1.55 -2.17 -11.67
N PRO A 107 0.26 -2.24 -11.30
CA PRO A 107 -0.32 -3.40 -10.63
C PRO A 107 -0.17 -4.70 -11.41
N ASN A 108 -0.22 -5.84 -10.71
CA ASN A 108 -0.15 -7.17 -11.31
C ASN A 108 -1.21 -7.38 -12.40
N GLY A 109 -0.78 -7.64 -13.63
CA GLY A 109 -1.67 -7.82 -14.78
C GLY A 109 -2.46 -6.59 -15.21
N SER A 110 -2.07 -5.39 -14.78
CA SER A 110 -2.72 -4.15 -15.21
C SER A 110 -2.52 -3.87 -16.70
N ASP A 111 -3.55 -3.27 -17.31
CA ASP A 111 -3.50 -2.67 -18.64
C ASP A 111 -3.04 -1.19 -18.50
N PRO A 112 -1.90 -0.80 -19.09
CA PRO A 112 -1.40 0.58 -19.02
C PRO A 112 -2.38 1.63 -19.56
N GLU A 113 -3.24 1.28 -20.53
CA GLU A 113 -4.27 2.20 -21.04
C GLU A 113 -5.41 2.44 -20.04
N ARG A 114 -5.47 1.62 -18.98
CA ARG A 114 -6.50 1.64 -17.93
C ARG A 114 -5.92 1.79 -16.54
N LEU A 115 -4.73 2.38 -16.45
CA LEU A 115 -4.03 2.69 -15.22
C LEU A 115 -3.92 4.20 -15.05
N LEU A 116 -4.51 4.72 -13.96
CA LEU A 116 -4.32 6.09 -13.52
C LEU A 116 -3.37 6.08 -12.31
N VAL A 117 -2.24 6.77 -12.42
CA VAL A 117 -1.34 7.00 -11.28
C VAL A 117 -1.45 8.45 -10.85
N ILE A 118 -1.73 8.69 -9.57
CA ILE A 118 -1.82 10.02 -8.99
C ILE A 118 -0.72 10.12 -7.92
N GLU A 119 0.29 10.94 -8.18
CA GLU A 119 1.32 11.23 -7.19
C GLU A 119 0.83 12.31 -6.22
N ILE A 120 1.01 12.10 -4.92
CA ILE A 120 0.57 13.03 -3.87
C ILE A 120 1.72 13.45 -2.94
N ASP A 121 1.61 14.65 -2.39
CA ASP A 121 2.50 15.14 -1.33
C ASP A 121 2.06 14.68 0.08
N GLU A 122 2.84 15.03 1.10
CA GLU A 122 2.54 14.74 2.51
C GLU A 122 1.23 15.39 3.00
N GLY A 123 0.78 16.46 2.33
CA GLY A 123 -0.51 17.11 2.54
C GLY A 123 -1.67 16.42 1.83
N ARG A 124 -1.43 15.29 1.15
CA ARG A 124 -2.40 14.53 0.34
C ARG A 124 -2.91 15.30 -0.88
N ASN A 125 -2.15 16.26 -1.38
CA ASN A 125 -2.48 17.01 -2.58
C ASN A 125 -1.83 16.36 -3.81
N PRO A 126 -2.55 16.26 -4.96
CA PRO A 126 -1.94 15.84 -6.21
C PRO A 126 -0.79 16.76 -6.61
N ILE A 127 0.32 16.16 -7.03
CA ILE A 127 1.49 16.87 -7.53
C ILE A 127 1.32 17.07 -9.04
N PRO A 128 1.48 18.30 -9.56
CA PRO A 128 1.42 18.59 -10.99
C PRO A 128 2.49 17.88 -11.83
#